data_AF-A0A930F7D0-F1
#
_entry.id   AF-A0A930F7D0-F1
#
_cell.length_a   1.000
_cell.length_b   1.000
_cell.length_c   1.000
_cell.angle_alpha   90.00
_cell.angle_beta   90.00
_cell.angle_gamma   90.00
#
_symmetry.space_group_name_H-M   'P 1'
#
loop_
_entity.id
_entity.type
_entity.pdbx_description
1 polymer ?
#
loop_
_entity_poly.entity_id
_entity_poly.type
_entity_poly.pdbx_seq_one_letter_code
_entity_poly.pdbx_strand_id
1 'polypeptide(L)'
;MSKFSEVLKALEGKTKGTKDKKGSTTFSKKDFADLTASFLNEDDYVAKGIKTVNGQYTEIETNPVKDFREAFIKDVLVKHGIDKQEAEAAARTYQYSPKQAETLYPVITELIYQYIGAGRTFNFQNKADFTAAIKMRDVDAHDSTFKNRETGVETVTAIAPHRVLIKKSSAPAWKKTKKK
;
A
#
# COMPACT_ATOMS: atom_id res chain seq x y z
N MET A 1 -22.14 -1.82 5.40
CA MET A 1 -21.01 -2.16 4.50
C MET A 1 -20.39 -3.46 4.97
N SER A 2 -19.78 -4.24 4.06
CA SER A 2 -19.06 -5.46 4.44
C SER A 2 -17.88 -5.14 5.35
N LYS A 3 -17.54 -6.06 6.25
CA LYS A 3 -16.36 -5.89 7.13
C LYS A 3 -15.08 -5.89 6.30
N PHE A 4 -14.03 -5.21 6.78
CA PHE A 4 -12.74 -5.17 6.09
C PHE A 4 -12.20 -6.57 5.79
N SER A 5 -12.31 -7.49 6.75
CA SER A 5 -11.86 -8.89 6.60
C SER A 5 -12.61 -9.67 5.51
N GLU A 6 -13.89 -9.39 5.29
CA GLU A 6 -14.70 -10.02 4.24
C GLU A 6 -14.30 -9.52 2.87
N VAL A 7 -14.11 -8.20 2.73
CA VAL A 7 -13.65 -7.58 1.49
C VAL A 7 -12.27 -8.08 1.13
N LEU A 8 -11.35 -8.15 2.10
CA LEU A 8 -10.01 -8.69 1.89
C LEU A 8 -10.05 -10.14 1.39
N LYS A 9 -10.83 -11.02 2.04
CA LYS A 9 -11.02 -12.41 1.60
C LYS A 9 -11.61 -12.51 0.20
N ALA A 10 -12.56 -11.63 -0.15
CA ALA A 10 -13.13 -11.61 -1.50
C ALA A 10 -12.07 -11.25 -2.56
N LEU A 11 -11.16 -10.32 -2.27
CA LEU A 11 -10.04 -9.98 -3.15
C LEU A 11 -9.02 -11.11 -3.29
N GLU A 12 -8.71 -11.80 -2.19
CA GLU A 12 -7.87 -13.00 -2.23
C GLU A 12 -8.50 -14.10 -3.10
N GLY A 13 -9.82 -14.27 -3.01
CA GLY A 13 -10.59 -15.20 -3.85
C GLY A 13 -10.46 -14.86 -5.34
N LYS A 14 -10.58 -13.58 -5.71
CA LYS A 14 -10.35 -13.10 -7.09
C LYS A 14 -8.94 -13.40 -7.60
N THR A 15 -7.94 -13.32 -6.71
CA THR A 15 -6.54 -13.58 -7.04
C THR A 15 -6.28 -15.07 -7.29
N LYS A 16 -6.85 -15.95 -6.46
CA LYS A 16 -6.70 -17.41 -6.58
C LYS A 16 -7.49 -17.97 -7.76
N GLY A 17 -8.63 -17.37 -8.10
CA GLY A 17 -9.55 -17.90 -9.09
C GLY A 17 -10.38 -19.08 -8.57
N THR A 18 -11.14 -19.70 -9.46
CA THR A 18 -11.91 -20.92 -9.20
C THR A 18 -11.40 -22.06 -10.07
N LYS A 19 -11.97 -23.26 -9.91
CA LYS A 19 -11.68 -24.40 -10.81
C LYS A 19 -11.93 -24.04 -12.29
N ASP A 20 -12.94 -23.23 -12.54
CA ASP A 20 -13.43 -22.91 -13.90
C ASP A 20 -12.92 -21.57 -14.44
N LYS A 21 -12.30 -20.74 -13.59
CA LYS A 21 -11.84 -19.40 -13.97
C LYS A 21 -10.49 -19.08 -13.35
N LYS A 22 -9.51 -18.77 -14.20
CA LYS A 22 -8.19 -18.30 -13.75
C LYS A 22 -8.33 -17.02 -12.92
N GLY A 23 -7.60 -16.95 -11.82
CA GLY A 23 -7.53 -15.75 -10.99
C GLY A 23 -6.93 -14.56 -11.73
N SER A 24 -7.17 -13.37 -11.22
CA SER A 24 -6.66 -12.11 -11.77
C SER A 24 -5.90 -11.32 -10.72
N THR A 25 -4.76 -10.76 -11.12
CA THR A 25 -3.94 -9.82 -10.33
C THR A 25 -3.98 -8.40 -10.88
N THR A 26 -4.82 -8.14 -11.89
CA THR A 26 -4.95 -6.82 -12.50
C THR A 26 -5.54 -5.83 -11.49
N PHE A 27 -4.98 -4.62 -11.47
CA PHE A 27 -5.51 -3.55 -10.64
C PHE A 27 -6.95 -3.18 -11.04
N SER A 28 -7.80 -2.98 -10.04
CA SER A 28 -9.18 -2.49 -10.19
C SER A 28 -9.39 -1.33 -9.21
N LYS A 29 -9.70 -0.14 -9.75
CA LYS A 29 -10.02 1.04 -8.93
C LYS A 29 -11.19 0.78 -7.99
N LYS A 30 -12.20 0.06 -8.48
CA LYS A 30 -13.38 -0.32 -7.70
C LYS A 30 -12.97 -1.20 -6.51
N ASP A 31 -12.15 -2.21 -6.76
CA ASP A 31 -11.70 -3.14 -5.71
C ASP A 31 -10.87 -2.41 -4.65
N PHE A 32 -10.00 -1.49 -5.09
CA PHE A 32 -9.25 -0.63 -4.19
C PHE A 32 -10.16 0.28 -3.35
N ALA A 33 -11.19 0.88 -3.97
CA ALA A 33 -12.15 1.75 -3.31
C ALA A 33 -13.00 1.00 -2.27
N ASP A 34 -13.48 -0.20 -2.61
CA ASP A 34 -14.23 -1.07 -1.69
C ASP A 34 -13.36 -1.49 -0.49
N LEU A 35 -12.10 -1.87 -0.74
CA LEU A 35 -11.14 -2.20 0.32
C LEU A 35 -10.86 -1.00 1.22
N THR A 36 -10.62 0.17 0.63
CA THR A 36 -10.29 1.39 1.37
C THR A 36 -11.49 1.86 2.19
N ALA A 37 -12.70 1.85 1.63
CA ALA A 37 -13.91 2.20 2.37
C ALA A 37 -14.14 1.24 3.55
N SER A 38 -14.09 -0.07 3.32
CA SER A 38 -14.25 -1.05 4.42
C SER A 38 -13.17 -0.88 5.49
N PHE A 39 -11.93 -0.63 5.10
CA PHE A 39 -10.83 -0.34 6.03
C PHE A 39 -11.09 0.92 6.87
N LEU A 40 -11.44 2.04 6.23
CA LEU A 40 -11.72 3.30 6.92
C LEU A 40 -12.92 3.25 7.87
N ASN A 41 -13.80 2.26 7.73
CA ASN A 41 -14.96 2.05 8.59
C ASN A 41 -14.74 1.03 9.72
N GLU A 42 -13.59 0.37 9.75
CA GLU A 42 -13.18 -0.56 10.81
C GLU A 42 -12.39 0.21 11.89
N ASP A 43 -13.10 1.00 12.71
CA ASP A 43 -12.52 1.93 13.71
C ASP A 43 -11.62 1.23 14.74
N ASP A 44 -11.91 -0.04 15.03
CA ASP A 44 -11.19 -0.91 15.96
C ASP A 44 -10.09 -1.74 15.30
N TYR A 45 -9.73 -1.45 14.04
CA TYR A 45 -8.66 -2.18 13.36
C TYR A 45 -7.30 -1.96 14.03
N VAL A 46 -6.71 -3.05 14.51
CA VAL A 46 -5.36 -3.08 15.08
C VAL A 46 -4.36 -3.62 14.06
N ALA A 47 -3.40 -2.79 13.67
CA ALA A 47 -2.29 -3.17 12.82
C ALA A 47 -1.09 -3.60 13.67
N LYS A 48 -0.76 -4.90 13.61
CA LYS A 48 0.46 -5.46 14.20
C LYS A 48 1.68 -5.17 13.32
N GLY A 49 2.80 -4.83 13.92
CA GLY A 49 4.06 -4.57 13.23
C GLY A 49 5.26 -5.01 14.04
N ILE A 50 6.45 -4.94 13.46
CA ILE A 50 7.72 -5.28 14.13
C ILE A 50 8.63 -4.05 14.15
N LYS A 51 9.08 -3.65 15.35
CA LYS A 51 10.13 -2.64 15.52
C LYS A 51 11.39 -3.28 16.09
N THR A 52 12.52 -2.63 15.88
CA THR A 52 13.76 -2.95 16.59
C THR A 52 13.95 -1.95 17.71
N VAL A 53 14.01 -2.42 18.95
CA VAL A 53 14.25 -1.61 20.14
C VAL A 53 15.47 -2.21 20.84
N ASN A 54 16.53 -1.43 21.01
CA ASN A 54 17.78 -1.88 21.63
C ASN A 54 18.35 -3.18 21.01
N GLY A 55 18.27 -3.31 19.69
CA GLY A 55 18.75 -4.49 18.95
C GLY A 55 17.85 -5.73 19.03
N GLN A 56 16.72 -5.66 19.73
CA GLN A 56 15.73 -6.74 19.82
C GLN A 56 14.50 -6.42 18.98
N TYR A 57 13.92 -7.47 18.37
CA TYR A 57 12.67 -7.34 17.62
C TYR A 57 11.49 -7.40 18.58
N THR A 58 10.65 -6.38 18.56
CA THR A 58 9.47 -6.24 19.41
C THR A 58 8.23 -6.06 18.55
N GLU A 59 7.16 -6.79 18.87
CA GLU A 59 5.85 -6.57 18.27
C GLU A 59 5.27 -5.26 18.78
N ILE A 60 4.70 -4.49 17.86
CA ILE A 60 4.00 -3.25 18.17
C ILE A 60 2.60 -3.30 17.58
N GLU A 61 1.68 -2.65 18.27
CA GLU A 61 0.31 -2.45 17.79
C GLU A 61 0.10 -0.97 17.49
N THR A 62 -0.64 -0.70 16.42
CA THR A 62 -1.02 0.64 15.97
C THR A 62 -2.47 0.61 15.53
N ASN A 63 -3.19 1.73 15.68
CA ASN A 63 -4.60 1.81 15.33
C ASN A 63 -4.78 2.79 14.17
N PRO A 64 -4.30 2.47 12.95
CA PRO A 64 -4.15 3.45 11.88
C PRO A 64 -5.46 4.14 11.49
N VAL A 65 -6.60 3.44 11.57
CA VAL A 65 -7.92 4.00 11.24
C VAL A 65 -8.36 4.99 12.31
N LYS A 66 -8.26 4.59 13.57
CA LYS A 66 -8.55 5.45 14.73
C LYS A 66 -7.64 6.68 14.74
N ASP A 67 -6.34 6.49 14.58
CA ASP A 67 -5.34 7.56 14.54
C ASP A 67 -5.63 8.55 13.40
N PHE A 68 -6.00 8.04 12.22
CA PHE A 68 -6.42 8.89 11.10
C PHE A 68 -7.68 9.70 11.42
N ARG A 69 -8.72 9.06 11.97
CA ARG A 69 -9.98 9.74 12.33
C ARG A 69 -9.78 10.78 13.42
N GLU A 70 -8.97 10.48 14.43
CA GLU A 70 -8.72 11.38 15.57
C GLU A 70 -7.76 12.52 15.23
N ALA A 71 -6.63 12.24 14.55
CA ALA A 71 -5.62 13.24 14.29
C ALA A 71 -5.89 14.06 13.02
N PHE A 72 -6.57 13.49 12.04
CA PHE A 72 -6.83 14.16 10.76
C PHE A 72 -8.25 14.72 10.70
N ILE A 73 -9.26 13.86 10.87
CA ILE A 73 -10.66 14.26 10.63
C ILE A 73 -11.20 15.11 11.77
N LYS A 74 -11.09 14.66 13.02
CA LYS A 74 -11.57 15.40 14.20
C LYS A 74 -10.90 16.77 14.32
N ASP A 75 -9.58 16.87 14.08
CA ASP A 75 -8.85 18.14 14.14
C ASP A 75 -9.39 19.16 13.13
N VAL A 76 -9.68 18.73 11.89
CA VAL A 76 -10.32 19.57 10.88
C VAL A 76 -11.69 20.05 11.35
N LEU A 77 -12.55 19.16 11.85
CA LEU A 77 -13.90 19.51 12.31
C LEU A 77 -13.86 20.55 13.45
N VAL A 78 -12.98 20.36 14.44
CA VAL A 78 -12.81 21.30 15.56
C VAL A 78 -12.33 22.67 15.08
N LYS A 79 -11.37 22.71 14.13
CA LYS A 79 -10.89 23.98 13.55
C LYS A 79 -11.95 24.72 12.74
N HIS A 80 -12.98 24.02 12.29
CA HIS A 80 -14.16 24.61 11.65
C HIS A 80 -15.30 24.94 12.63
N GLY A 81 -15.03 24.92 13.94
CA GLY A 81 -15.95 25.40 14.97
C GLY A 81 -16.93 24.37 15.51
N ILE A 82 -16.79 23.10 15.14
CA ILE A 82 -17.58 22.00 15.72
C ILE A 82 -17.04 21.71 17.12
N ASP A 83 -17.96 21.48 18.09
CA ASP A 83 -17.56 21.12 19.44
C ASP A 83 -16.71 19.83 19.45
N LYS A 84 -15.78 19.72 20.41
CA LYS A 84 -14.85 18.59 20.49
C LYS A 84 -15.58 17.25 20.65
N GLN A 85 -16.67 17.20 21.40
CA GLN A 85 -17.43 15.97 21.62
C GLN A 85 -18.21 15.59 20.37
N GLU A 86 -18.85 16.57 19.74
CA GLU A 86 -19.57 16.38 18.47
C GLU A 86 -18.62 15.96 17.33
N ALA A 87 -17.45 16.59 17.24
CA ALA A 87 -16.43 16.26 16.25
C ALA A 87 -15.87 14.84 16.42
N GLU A 88 -15.68 14.40 17.67
CA GLU A 88 -15.27 13.03 17.96
C GLU A 88 -16.35 12.02 17.58
N ALA A 89 -17.61 12.30 17.95
CA ALA A 89 -18.73 11.46 17.56
C ALA A 89 -18.86 11.38 16.03
N ALA A 90 -18.77 12.51 15.33
CA ALA A 90 -18.80 12.55 13.87
C ALA A 90 -17.65 11.77 13.24
N ALA A 91 -16.41 11.99 13.69
CA ALA A 91 -15.23 11.31 13.13
C ALA A 91 -15.28 9.78 13.29
N ARG A 92 -15.86 9.28 14.39
CA ARG A 92 -15.98 7.84 14.67
C ARG A 92 -17.21 7.19 14.05
N THR A 93 -18.34 7.87 13.99
CA THR A 93 -19.59 7.28 13.50
C THR A 93 -19.75 7.41 11.99
N TYR A 94 -19.05 8.35 11.35
CA TYR A 94 -19.13 8.57 9.91
C TYR A 94 -18.76 7.30 9.12
N GLN A 95 -19.60 7.00 8.13
CA GLN A 95 -19.45 5.85 7.25
C GLN A 95 -18.96 6.31 5.88
N TYR A 96 -17.70 6.00 5.57
CA TYR A 96 -17.06 6.35 4.31
C TYR A 96 -17.55 5.46 3.18
N SER A 97 -18.15 6.06 2.15
CA SER A 97 -18.57 5.34 0.96
C SER A 97 -17.39 4.96 0.04
N PRO A 98 -17.51 3.92 -0.80
CA PRO A 98 -16.50 3.61 -1.82
C PRO A 98 -16.18 4.80 -2.74
N LYS A 99 -17.18 5.62 -3.10
CA LYS A 99 -16.97 6.82 -3.93
C LYS A 99 -16.03 7.83 -3.27
N GLN A 100 -16.14 8.02 -1.96
CA GLN A 100 -15.23 8.89 -1.22
C GLN A 100 -13.85 8.25 -1.08
N ALA A 101 -13.82 6.97 -0.73
CA ALA A 101 -12.57 6.23 -0.57
C ALA A 101 -11.74 6.15 -1.86
N GLU A 102 -12.40 6.12 -3.02
CA GLU A 102 -11.74 6.16 -4.34
C GLU A 102 -10.85 7.41 -4.51
N THR A 103 -11.24 8.54 -3.90
CA THR A 103 -10.46 9.79 -3.97
C THR A 103 -9.08 9.70 -3.31
N LEU A 104 -8.88 8.73 -2.41
CA LEU A 104 -7.58 8.51 -1.77
C LEU A 104 -6.58 7.84 -2.70
N TYR A 105 -7.02 7.10 -3.73
CA TYR A 105 -6.11 6.46 -4.67
C TYR A 105 -5.12 7.45 -5.32
N PRO A 106 -5.57 8.51 -6.04
CA PRO A 106 -4.65 9.45 -6.66
C PRO A 106 -3.76 10.17 -5.63
N VAL A 107 -4.30 10.51 -4.45
CA VAL A 107 -3.52 11.17 -3.38
C VAL A 107 -2.38 10.28 -2.90
N ILE A 108 -2.67 9.01 -2.59
CA ILE A 108 -1.68 8.06 -2.07
C ILE A 108 -0.62 7.75 -3.14
N THR A 109 -1.04 7.48 -4.38
CA THR A 109 -0.09 7.13 -5.44
C THR A 109 0.82 8.29 -5.80
N GLU A 110 0.28 9.51 -5.86
CA GLU A 110 1.07 10.70 -6.16
C GLU A 110 2.04 11.01 -5.02
N LEU A 111 1.59 10.91 -3.76
CA LEU A 111 2.45 11.12 -2.61
C LEU A 111 3.64 10.14 -2.60
N ILE A 112 3.38 8.86 -2.85
CA ILE A 112 4.45 7.85 -2.94
C ILE A 112 5.38 8.18 -4.10
N TYR A 113 4.84 8.49 -5.29
CA TYR A 113 5.62 8.83 -6.49
C TYR A 113 6.55 10.02 -6.24
N GLN A 114 6.02 11.13 -5.72
CA GLN A 114 6.79 12.33 -5.42
C GLN A 114 7.85 12.07 -4.35
N TYR A 115 7.50 11.33 -3.29
CA TYR A 115 8.43 11.02 -2.21
C TYR A 115 9.64 10.22 -2.71
N ILE A 116 9.41 9.15 -3.47
CA ILE A 116 10.52 8.34 -4.01
C ILE A 116 11.22 9.01 -5.20
N GLY A 117 10.50 9.85 -5.95
CA GLY A 117 11.04 10.67 -7.04
C GLY A 117 12.00 11.75 -6.54
N ALA A 118 11.82 12.24 -5.31
CA ALA A 118 12.77 13.11 -4.61
C ALA A 118 14.04 12.36 -4.11
N GLY A 119 14.29 11.13 -4.58
CA GLY A 119 15.45 10.33 -4.21
C GLY A 119 15.34 9.63 -2.85
N ARG A 120 14.17 9.68 -2.19
CA ARG A 120 13.94 9.00 -0.90
C ARG A 120 13.52 7.54 -1.11
N THR A 121 13.70 6.73 -0.06
CA THR A 121 13.23 5.34 -0.03
C THR A 121 11.95 5.28 0.79
N PHE A 122 10.87 4.77 0.21
CA PHE A 122 9.64 4.47 0.93
C PHE A 122 9.73 3.07 1.55
N ASN A 123 9.71 3.00 2.88
CA ASN A 123 9.73 1.73 3.61
C ASN A 123 8.31 1.36 4.04
N PHE A 124 7.90 0.14 3.73
CA PHE A 124 6.66 -0.39 4.28
C PHE A 124 6.86 -0.72 5.76
N GLN A 125 5.79 -0.59 6.55
CA GLN A 125 5.84 -1.01 7.95
C GLN A 125 6.11 -2.52 8.02
N ASN A 126 7.13 -2.90 8.79
CA ASN A 126 7.49 -4.30 8.99
C ASN A 126 6.33 -5.07 9.62
N LYS A 127 6.03 -6.26 9.07
CA LYS A 127 5.04 -7.21 9.63
C LYS A 127 5.74 -8.51 9.99
N ALA A 128 5.10 -9.36 10.79
CA ALA A 128 5.69 -10.63 11.22
C ALA A 128 6.26 -11.49 10.06
N ASP A 129 5.70 -11.38 8.86
CA ASP A 129 6.04 -12.11 7.65
C ASP A 129 6.57 -11.23 6.50
N PHE A 130 6.66 -9.90 6.68
CA PHE A 130 6.90 -8.99 5.57
C PHE A 130 7.90 -7.87 5.89
N THR A 131 8.88 -7.70 5.00
CA THR A 131 9.72 -6.50 4.92
C THR A 131 9.89 -6.10 3.46
N ALA A 132 9.68 -4.81 3.18
CA ALA A 132 9.90 -4.27 1.84
C ALA A 132 10.16 -2.77 1.86
N ALA A 133 10.82 -2.31 0.81
CA ALA A 133 10.99 -0.91 0.49
C ALA A 133 10.96 -0.72 -1.03
N ILE A 134 10.59 0.48 -1.45
CA ILE A 134 10.65 0.89 -2.85
C ILE A 134 11.42 2.21 -2.97
N LYS A 135 12.16 2.35 -4.06
CA LYS A 135 12.86 3.59 -4.42
C LYS A 135 12.77 3.80 -5.93
N MET A 136 13.04 5.02 -6.38
CA MET A 136 13.14 5.36 -7.79
C MET A 136 14.60 5.52 -8.19
N ARG A 137 14.92 5.25 -9.46
CA ARG A 137 16.23 5.54 -10.05
C ARG A 137 16.03 6.11 -11.44
N ASP A 138 16.79 7.14 -11.78
CA ASP A 138 16.90 7.66 -13.13
C ASP A 138 17.79 6.75 -13.99
N VAL A 139 17.36 6.56 -15.24
CA VAL A 139 18.06 5.79 -16.26
C VAL A 139 18.32 6.72 -17.42
N ASP A 140 19.59 6.86 -17.78
CA ASP A 140 20.00 7.65 -18.93
C ASP A 140 19.51 7.00 -20.24
N ALA A 141 19.51 7.80 -21.30
CA ALA A 141 19.21 7.31 -22.63
C ALA A 141 20.15 6.15 -23.02
N HIS A 142 19.60 5.12 -23.63
CA HIS A 142 20.36 3.96 -24.10
C HIS A 142 19.61 3.22 -25.20
N ASP A 143 20.33 2.39 -25.93
CA ASP A 143 19.73 1.47 -26.90
C ASP A 143 19.47 0.12 -26.24
N SER A 144 18.31 -0.48 -26.53
CA SER A 144 17.98 -1.85 -26.17
C SER A 144 17.91 -2.71 -27.44
N THR A 145 18.70 -3.76 -27.47
CA THR A 145 18.73 -4.72 -28.59
C THR A 145 17.98 -5.98 -28.20
N PHE A 146 16.94 -6.30 -28.97
CA PHE A 146 16.27 -7.59 -28.88
C PHE A 146 16.57 -8.41 -30.15
N LYS A 147 17.09 -9.62 -29.95
CA LYS A 147 17.29 -10.60 -31.02
C LYS A 147 16.20 -11.65 -30.97
N ASN A 148 15.39 -11.72 -32.02
CA ASN A 148 14.43 -12.81 -32.16
C ASN A 148 15.20 -14.13 -32.35
N ARG A 149 14.96 -15.10 -31.46
CA ARG A 149 15.67 -16.39 -31.48
C ARG A 149 15.26 -17.30 -32.64
N GLU A 150 14.07 -17.11 -33.20
CA GLU A 150 13.52 -17.91 -34.29
C GLU A 150 13.92 -17.36 -35.66
N THR A 151 13.86 -16.04 -35.84
CA THR A 151 14.15 -15.39 -37.14
C THR A 151 15.57 -14.83 -37.24
N GLY A 152 16.28 -14.70 -36.12
CA GLY A 152 17.62 -14.10 -36.07
C GLY A 152 17.64 -12.57 -36.25
N VAL A 153 16.50 -11.95 -36.54
CA VAL A 153 16.38 -10.50 -36.75
C VAL A 153 16.64 -9.76 -35.44
N GLU A 154 17.49 -8.74 -35.53
CA GLU A 154 17.80 -7.84 -34.44
C GLU A 154 17.01 -6.55 -34.58
N THR A 155 16.28 -6.19 -33.53
CA THR A 155 15.59 -4.91 -33.40
C THR A 155 16.32 -4.07 -32.37
N VAL A 156 16.83 -2.92 -32.78
CA VAL A 156 17.42 -1.91 -31.89
C VAL A 156 16.38 -0.85 -31.59
N THR A 157 16.13 -0.59 -30.31
CA THR A 157 15.20 0.43 -29.84
C THR A 157 15.96 1.50 -29.07
N ALA A 158 15.92 2.75 -29.56
CA ALA A 158 16.41 3.89 -28.80
C ALA A 158 15.44 4.22 -27.66
N ILE A 159 15.94 4.21 -26.42
CA ILE A 159 15.14 4.47 -25.22
C ILE A 159 15.58 5.82 -24.63
N ALA A 160 14.63 6.72 -24.47
CA ALA A 160 14.83 8.02 -23.85
C ALA A 160 15.10 7.90 -22.33
N PRO A 161 15.64 8.94 -21.68
CA PRO A 161 15.80 8.96 -20.23
C PRO A 161 14.46 8.74 -19.54
N HIS A 162 14.46 7.88 -18.52
CA HIS A 162 13.24 7.53 -17.80
C HIS A 162 13.55 7.10 -16.37
N ARG A 163 12.51 6.88 -15.59
CA ARG A 163 12.62 6.43 -14.21
C ARG A 163 12.15 5.01 -14.08
N VAL A 164 12.87 4.24 -13.26
CA VAL A 164 12.52 2.85 -12.94
C VAL A 164 12.30 2.68 -11.45
N LEU A 165 11.33 1.83 -11.10
CA LEU A 165 11.10 1.41 -9.73
C LEU A 165 12.10 0.33 -9.34
N ILE A 166 12.77 0.51 -8.21
CA ILE A 166 13.60 -0.51 -7.59
C ILE A 166 12.87 -0.99 -6.35
N LYS A 167 12.47 -2.26 -6.37
CA LYS A 167 11.93 -2.97 -5.21
C LYS A 167 13.07 -3.59 -4.40
N LYS A 168 13.00 -3.45 -3.09
CA LYS A 168 13.86 -4.15 -2.12
C LYS A 168 12.95 -4.96 -1.22
N SER A 169 13.04 -6.28 -1.27
CA SER A 169 12.33 -7.15 -0.35
C SER A 169 13.21 -8.35 -0.04
N SER A 170 13.19 -8.80 1.20
CA SER A 170 13.95 -9.95 1.67
C SER A 170 13.17 -10.68 2.74
N ALA A 171 13.51 -11.94 2.98
CA ALA A 171 12.99 -12.66 4.14
C ALA A 171 13.27 -11.83 5.41
N PRO A 172 12.26 -11.61 6.27
CA PRO A 172 12.44 -10.81 7.47
C PRO A 172 13.57 -11.35 8.35
N ALA A 173 14.35 -10.47 8.98
CA ALA A 173 15.50 -10.89 9.76
C ALA A 173 15.11 -11.79 10.96
N TRP A 174 13.97 -11.52 11.60
CA TRP A 174 13.39 -12.34 12.67
C TRP A 174 12.83 -13.69 12.19
N LYS A 175 12.81 -13.96 10.87
CA LYS A 175 12.47 -15.26 10.30
C LYS A 175 13.72 -16.05 9.86
N LYS A 176 14.92 -15.52 10.06
CA LYS A 176 16.18 -16.17 9.67
C LYS A 176 16.77 -16.93 10.86
N THR A 177 17.05 -18.21 10.64
CA THR A 177 17.83 -19.04 11.57
C THR A 177 19.17 -19.36 10.91
N LYS A 178 20.28 -19.06 11.60
CA LYS A 178 21.59 -19.52 11.17
C LYS A 178 21.72 -21.01 11.49
N LYS A 179 21.94 -21.84 10.48
CA LYS A 179 22.39 -23.22 10.68
C LYS A 179 23.92 -23.22 10.74
N LYS A 180 24.48 -23.99 11.68
CA LYS A 180 25.91 -24.30 11.72
C LYS A 180 26.21 -25.40 10.72
#